data_AF-A0A2S8JAT3-F1
#
_entry.id   AF-A0A2S8JAT3-F1
#
_cell.length_a   1.000
_cell.length_b   1.000
_cell.length_c   1.000
_cell.angle_alpha   90.00
_cell.angle_beta   90.00
_cell.angle_gamma   90.00
#
_symmetry.space_group_name_H-M   'P 1'
#
loop_
_entity.id
_entity.type
_entity.pdbx_description
1 polymer ?
#
loop_
_entity_poly.entity_id
_entity_poly.type
_entity_poly.pdbx_seq_one_letter_code
_entity_poly.pdbx_strand_id
1 'polypeptide(L)'
;MNDFTPNTSIQNGPTMSDDSTPTPDEYADPSDRRWVTMSEMPLSVRRVTEAVQTKGGSGLAHYVDDHADTDEVTIEFEVCPVCLDNPLRLTHLGSFSGGFTEMTCQGCDAFSDNKIAEGLGLTPDDLVDIDLDDIAANWQDEPTEESAAEAAKEPSAAGQATPTMPVFDHPNSVVRDKAREMWIRDEAKAVVDKQRGSIGKVSVDDLRARMKSGAQFILDRPEGIPALLGDGQRVLWAEGEGFLITGPQGVGKTTFAGELLLGLVGLQSTVLGLTIKPAKRVLYLAMDRPQQIQRSLGRLFGEKHRDLLEDRVVVWPGPPIEDMAQNTDLLTQLAEAADADVVFVDSLKDAALGLSEDTVGAGWNRAQQTLLQSGRNIATLHHIKKAIEGDNPTINDVYGSTWITSGCGSVVMVSGKPGDPLVKFNHLKTPAEEVGPFTLFHDQPAGTIRIHGQVDLVALASPPEGLTAKAAAVALYEDPTPTSSAVEKARRLLDKAVSDGKLHCPEVAPRQPKVYFAKASR
;
A
#
# COMPACT_ATOMS: atom_id res chain seq x y z
N MET A 1 -56.19 20.63 -20.95
CA MET A 1 -56.63 21.79 -20.13
C MET A 1 -56.36 21.42 -18.70
N ASN A 2 -55.27 22.01 -18.16
CA ASN A 2 -55.04 22.55 -16.82
C ASN A 2 -55.45 21.71 -15.59
N ASP A 3 -54.72 21.65 -14.48
CA ASP A 3 -53.43 22.21 -14.10
C ASP A 3 -52.96 21.53 -12.80
N PHE A 4 -51.67 21.73 -12.56
CA PHE A 4 -50.82 21.41 -11.43
C PHE A 4 -51.23 22.00 -10.05
N THR A 5 -51.15 21.15 -9.00
CA THR A 5 -50.54 21.34 -7.63
C THR A 5 -51.02 22.44 -6.66
N PRO A 6 -50.58 22.48 -5.36
CA PRO A 6 -50.13 21.43 -4.40
C PRO A 6 -50.74 21.59 -2.97
N ASN A 7 -50.38 20.69 -2.04
CA ASN A 7 -49.65 20.99 -0.78
C ASN A 7 -50.16 20.33 0.55
N THR A 8 -49.19 19.71 1.24
CA THR A 8 -48.94 19.67 2.70
C THR A 8 -49.99 19.17 3.70
N SER A 9 -49.64 18.09 4.40
CA SER A 9 -49.81 17.99 5.86
C SER A 9 -48.60 17.31 6.52
N ILE A 10 -47.69 18.15 7.00
CA ILE A 10 -46.66 17.80 7.97
C ILE A 10 -47.33 17.86 9.35
N GLN A 11 -47.37 16.74 10.08
CA GLN A 11 -47.64 16.74 11.51
C GLN A 11 -46.32 16.57 12.27
N ASN A 12 -46.14 17.46 13.23
CA ASN A 12 -44.97 17.63 14.07
C ASN A 12 -44.65 16.36 14.88
N GLY A 13 -43.45 15.82 14.69
CA GLY A 13 -42.76 14.94 15.64
C GLY A 13 -41.73 15.76 16.46
N PRO A 14 -41.35 15.31 17.66
CA PRO A 14 -40.65 16.13 18.64
C PRO A 14 -39.20 16.41 18.22
N THR A 15 -38.76 17.64 18.48
CA THR A 15 -37.36 18.05 18.47
C THR A 15 -36.59 17.24 19.51
N MET A 16 -35.80 16.27 19.07
CA MET A 16 -34.67 15.76 19.85
C MET A 16 -33.48 16.67 19.61
N SER A 17 -33.24 17.57 20.54
CA SER A 17 -31.92 18.12 20.81
C SER A 17 -31.15 17.04 21.58
N ASP A 18 -30.26 16.34 20.91
CA ASP A 18 -29.20 15.58 21.57
C ASP A 18 -27.89 15.89 20.82
N ASP A 19 -27.40 17.08 21.10
CA ASP A 19 -26.01 17.47 20.86
C ASP A 19 -25.28 17.18 22.17
N SER A 20 -24.96 15.90 22.35
CA SER A 20 -24.09 15.41 23.41
C SER A 20 -22.98 14.61 22.75
N THR A 21 -22.00 15.32 22.18
CA THR A 21 -20.66 14.77 22.07
C THR A 21 -20.22 14.37 23.49
N PRO A 22 -19.81 13.12 23.72
CA PRO A 22 -19.29 12.73 25.03
C PRO A 22 -18.05 13.58 25.31
N THR A 23 -18.06 14.31 26.42
CA THR A 23 -16.85 14.97 26.92
C THR A 23 -15.88 13.88 27.37
N PRO A 24 -14.56 14.00 27.10
CA PRO A 24 -13.57 12.94 27.37
C PRO A 24 -13.38 12.49 28.84
N ASP A 25 -14.17 12.98 29.79
CA ASP A 25 -14.07 12.65 31.21
C ASP A 25 -14.87 11.39 31.63
N GLU A 26 -15.54 10.70 30.71
CA GLU A 26 -16.43 9.57 31.04
C GLU A 26 -15.75 8.18 31.19
N TYR A 27 -14.44 8.05 30.99
CA TYR A 27 -13.77 6.73 30.96
C TYR A 27 -12.76 6.42 32.07
N ALA A 28 -12.68 7.18 33.17
CA ALA A 28 -11.91 6.70 34.33
C ALA A 28 -12.43 7.26 35.65
N ASP A 29 -12.70 6.39 36.62
CA ASP A 29 -12.89 6.81 38.01
C ASP A 29 -11.61 7.53 38.47
N PRO A 30 -11.67 8.78 38.97
CA PRO A 30 -10.49 9.49 39.48
C PRO A 30 -9.71 8.72 40.55
N SER A 31 -10.32 7.72 41.19
CA SER A 31 -9.68 6.85 42.18
C SER A 31 -8.77 5.76 41.59
N ASP A 32 -8.84 5.46 40.29
CA ASP A 32 -7.96 4.49 39.61
C ASP A 32 -6.64 5.12 39.08
N ARG A 33 -6.47 6.43 39.28
CA ARG A 33 -5.26 7.15 38.85
C ARG A 33 -4.12 6.96 39.87
N ARG A 34 -3.08 6.23 39.49
CA ARG A 34 -1.83 6.17 40.27
C ARG A 34 -0.83 7.22 39.77
N TRP A 35 -0.28 8.01 40.68
CA TRP A 35 0.84 8.91 40.36
C TRP A 35 2.11 8.09 40.10
N VAL A 36 2.73 8.31 38.96
CA VAL A 36 4.01 7.70 38.56
C VAL A 36 5.14 8.72 38.62
N THR A 37 6.27 8.30 39.17
CA THR A 37 7.49 9.10 39.18
C THR A 37 8.17 9.09 37.80
N MET A 38 9.02 10.08 37.50
CA MET A 38 9.80 10.09 36.24
C MET A 38 10.59 8.79 36.03
N SER A 39 11.05 8.14 37.10
CA SER A 39 11.76 6.85 37.04
C SER A 39 10.89 5.64 36.73
N GLU A 40 9.57 5.79 36.77
CA GLU A 40 8.57 4.76 36.45
C GLU A 40 7.89 4.99 35.09
N MET A 41 8.32 5.99 34.30
CA MET A 41 7.75 6.26 32.96
C MET A 41 8.54 5.56 31.85
N PRO A 42 7.92 5.21 30.71
CA PRO A 42 8.63 4.79 29.50
C PRO A 42 9.65 5.85 29.05
N LEU A 43 10.72 5.44 28.37
CA LEU A 43 11.84 6.33 28.06
C LEU A 43 11.42 7.43 27.07
N SER A 44 10.59 7.10 26.08
CA SER A 44 9.99 8.04 25.14
C SER A 44 9.18 9.12 25.88
N VAL A 45 8.32 8.73 26.83
CA VAL A 45 7.53 9.64 27.67
C VAL A 45 8.42 10.57 28.49
N ARG A 46 9.53 10.07 29.05
CA ARG A 46 10.50 10.90 29.78
C ARG A 46 11.15 11.94 28.88
N ARG A 47 11.63 11.54 27.71
CA ARG A 47 12.28 12.43 26.73
C ARG A 47 11.34 13.57 26.35
N VAL A 48 10.08 13.24 26.04
CA VAL A 48 9.08 14.24 25.70
C VAL A 48 8.77 15.15 26.89
N THR A 49 8.62 14.60 28.09
CA THR A 49 8.36 15.37 29.31
C THR A 49 9.50 16.33 29.63
N GLU A 50 10.76 15.90 29.50
CA GLU A 50 11.95 16.73 29.70
C GLU A 50 12.01 17.86 28.67
N ALA A 51 11.68 17.59 27.41
CA ALA A 51 11.62 18.60 26.36
C ALA A 51 10.53 19.66 26.64
N VAL A 52 9.35 19.23 27.09
CA VAL A 52 8.27 20.14 27.50
C VAL A 52 8.68 21.00 28.70
N GLN A 53 9.29 20.40 29.73
CA GLN A 53 9.76 21.12 30.92
C GLN A 53 10.87 22.12 30.60
N THR A 54 11.79 21.78 29.69
CA THR A 54 12.86 22.68 29.22
C THR A 54 12.29 23.93 28.54
N LYS A 55 11.11 23.82 27.94
CA LYS A 55 10.38 24.93 27.32
C LYS A 55 9.45 25.68 28.30
N GLY A 56 9.53 25.36 29.59
CA GLY A 56 8.76 26.03 30.65
C GLY A 56 7.36 25.46 30.87
N GLY A 57 7.02 24.31 30.28
CA GLY A 57 5.77 23.62 30.57
C GLY A 57 5.80 22.95 31.95
N SER A 58 4.73 23.11 32.71
CA SER A 58 4.46 22.33 33.92
C SER A 58 3.28 21.40 33.65
N GLY A 59 3.46 20.11 33.93
CA GLY A 59 2.43 19.09 33.75
C GLY A 59 2.44 18.11 34.91
N LEU A 60 1.33 17.40 35.07
CA LEU A 60 1.11 16.42 36.11
C LEU A 60 0.89 15.06 35.46
N ALA A 61 1.85 14.15 35.65
CA ALA A 61 1.81 12.82 35.08
C ALA A 61 0.98 11.87 35.94
N HIS A 62 0.03 11.15 35.34
CA HIS A 62 -0.78 10.17 36.06
C HIS A 62 -0.97 8.91 35.21
N TYR A 63 -0.82 7.75 35.82
CA TYR A 63 -1.05 6.47 35.18
C TYR A 63 -2.56 6.20 35.09
N VAL A 64 -3.04 5.75 33.93
CA VAL A 64 -4.44 5.37 33.72
C VAL A 64 -4.45 3.89 33.31
N ASP A 65 -4.77 3.01 34.25
CA ASP A 65 -4.82 1.56 34.05
C ASP A 65 -6.27 1.15 33.71
N ASP A 66 -6.76 1.48 32.52
CA ASP A 66 -8.17 1.19 32.18
C ASP A 66 -8.37 -0.20 31.56
N HIS A 67 -7.30 -0.90 31.15
CA HIS A 67 -7.41 -2.21 30.48
C HIS A 67 -6.32 -3.20 30.91
N ALA A 68 -6.75 -4.38 31.35
CA ALA A 68 -5.91 -5.48 31.87
C ALA A 68 -4.83 -6.03 30.91
N ASP A 69 -4.70 -5.48 29.70
CA ASP A 69 -3.78 -5.94 28.66
C ASP A 69 -2.97 -4.79 27.99
N THR A 70 -3.08 -3.52 28.43
CA THR A 70 -2.30 -2.41 27.86
C THR A 70 -1.84 -1.42 28.93
N ASP A 71 -0.52 -1.33 29.15
CA ASP A 71 0.10 -0.34 30.04
C ASP A 71 0.07 1.06 29.38
N GLU A 72 -0.98 1.84 29.62
CA GLU A 72 -1.10 3.21 29.07
C GLU A 72 -0.63 4.26 30.09
N VAL A 73 0.33 5.09 29.66
CA VAL A 73 0.79 6.25 30.45
C VAL A 73 0.32 7.53 29.79
N THR A 74 -0.51 8.30 30.51
CA THR A 74 -1.00 9.60 30.03
C THR A 74 -0.46 10.76 30.87
N ILE A 75 0.09 11.77 30.22
CA ILE A 75 0.58 12.99 30.89
C ILE A 75 -0.10 14.20 30.29
N GLU A 76 -0.68 15.03 31.14
CA GLU A 76 -1.31 16.26 30.72
C GLU A 76 -0.53 17.48 31.22
N PHE A 77 -0.28 18.40 30.29
CA PHE A 77 0.28 19.72 30.55
C PHE A 77 -0.82 20.76 30.34
N GLU A 78 -0.91 21.70 31.28
CA GLU A 78 -1.94 22.76 31.24
C GLU A 78 -1.83 23.60 29.96
N VAL A 79 -0.62 23.80 29.46
CA VAL A 79 -0.34 24.61 28.27
C VAL A 79 0.73 23.93 27.42
N CYS A 80 0.42 23.75 26.13
CA CYS A 80 1.35 23.26 25.13
C CYS A 80 2.47 24.30 24.93
N PRO A 81 3.74 23.92 25.11
CA PRO A 81 4.88 24.84 24.98
C PRO A 81 5.12 25.32 23.54
N VAL A 82 4.45 24.72 22.55
CA VAL A 82 4.59 25.08 21.14
C VAL A 82 3.60 26.18 20.75
N CYS A 83 2.31 26.02 21.03
CA CYS A 83 1.31 27.05 20.70
C CYS A 83 0.99 28.01 21.85
N LEU A 84 1.37 27.68 23.09
CA LEU A 84 1.14 28.47 24.31
C LEU A 84 -0.34 28.73 24.65
N ASP A 85 -1.27 27.95 24.09
CA ASP A 85 -2.70 28.31 24.12
C ASP A 85 -3.63 27.14 24.50
N ASN A 86 -3.25 25.90 24.22
CA ASN A 86 -4.08 24.72 24.45
C ASN A 86 -3.34 23.68 25.29
N PRO A 87 -4.02 22.83 26.07
CA PRO A 87 -3.38 21.73 26.79
C PRO A 87 -2.65 20.77 25.84
N LEU A 88 -1.55 20.18 26.32
CA LEU A 88 -0.82 19.12 25.63
C LEU A 88 -1.02 17.81 26.39
N ARG A 89 -1.48 16.78 25.72
CA ARG A 89 -1.59 15.42 26.26
C ARG A 89 -0.59 14.51 25.58
N LEU A 90 0.18 13.76 26.38
CA LEU A 90 1.04 12.68 25.94
C LEU A 90 0.35 11.36 26.25
N THR A 91 0.34 10.43 25.31
CA THR A 91 -0.19 9.08 25.51
C THR A 91 0.82 8.06 25.01
N HIS A 92 1.29 7.18 25.90
CA HIS A 92 2.15 6.08 25.51
C HIS A 92 1.32 4.86 25.11
N LEU A 93 1.53 4.37 23.89
CA LEU A 93 0.88 3.19 23.34
C LEU A 93 1.90 2.07 23.16
N GLY A 94 1.78 1.02 23.96
CA GLY A 94 2.63 -0.16 23.87
C GLY A 94 3.08 -0.68 25.23
N SER A 95 4.01 -1.61 25.22
CA SER A 95 4.65 -2.11 26.43
C SER A 95 5.71 -1.13 26.93
N PHE A 96 6.05 -1.19 28.21
CA PHE A 96 7.05 -0.30 28.83
C PHE A 96 8.43 -0.29 28.15
N SER A 97 8.82 -1.38 27.51
CA SER A 97 10.08 -1.52 26.76
C SER A 97 9.91 -1.45 25.24
N GLY A 98 8.67 -1.43 24.73
CA GLY A 98 8.35 -1.53 23.32
C GLY A 98 7.02 -0.85 23.02
N GLY A 99 7.07 0.42 22.64
CA GLY A 99 5.89 1.28 22.44
C GLY A 99 6.26 2.63 21.83
N PHE A 100 5.28 3.51 21.64
CA PHE A 100 5.51 4.87 21.15
C PHE A 100 4.67 5.89 21.90
N THR A 101 5.13 7.13 21.96
CA THR A 101 4.44 8.24 22.61
C THR A 101 3.78 9.14 21.58
N GLU A 102 2.46 9.21 21.62
CA GLU A 102 1.63 10.15 20.88
C GLU A 102 1.50 11.48 21.63
N MET A 103 1.39 12.58 20.89
CA MET A 103 1.26 13.94 21.42
C MET A 103 0.06 14.61 20.78
N THR A 104 -0.89 15.06 21.60
CA THR A 104 -2.12 15.71 21.13
C THR A 104 -2.29 17.08 21.77
N CYS A 105 -2.61 18.08 20.97
CA CYS A 105 -2.89 19.44 21.41
C CYS A 105 -3.92 20.09 20.49
N GLN A 106 -5.06 20.52 21.00
CA GLN A 106 -6.15 21.06 20.17
C GLN A 106 -5.75 22.27 19.28
N GLY A 107 -4.72 23.01 19.66
CA GLY A 107 -4.18 24.10 18.84
C GLY A 107 -3.23 23.63 17.73
N CYS A 108 -2.36 22.66 18.04
CA CYS A 108 -1.34 22.15 17.12
C CYS A 108 -1.82 20.99 16.24
N ASP A 109 -2.81 20.20 16.70
CA ASP A 109 -3.36 19.00 16.05
C ASP A 109 -4.03 19.29 14.71
N ALA A 110 -4.37 20.56 14.44
CA ALA A 110 -4.79 20.98 13.10
C ALA A 110 -3.67 20.79 12.04
N PHE A 111 -2.44 20.43 12.43
CA PHE A 111 -1.27 20.41 11.57
C PHE A 111 -0.32 19.18 11.68
N SER A 112 -0.78 18.03 12.18
CA SER A 112 -0.02 16.75 12.35
C SER A 112 0.97 16.70 13.53
N ASP A 113 1.06 15.53 14.17
CA ASP A 113 1.86 15.21 15.37
C ASP A 113 3.34 15.64 15.25
N ASN A 114 3.87 15.62 14.03
CA ASN A 114 5.25 16.01 13.73
C ASN A 114 5.56 17.46 14.12
N LYS A 115 4.58 18.39 14.07
CA LYS A 115 4.85 19.79 14.41
C LYS A 115 5.07 20.02 15.91
N ILE A 116 4.41 19.24 16.75
CA ILE A 116 4.61 19.33 18.21
C ILE A 116 6.00 18.81 18.54
N ALA A 117 6.38 17.66 17.97
CA ALA A 117 7.71 17.07 18.13
C ALA A 117 8.81 18.05 17.67
N GLU A 118 8.70 18.61 16.46
CA GLU A 118 9.63 19.61 15.93
C GLU A 118 9.71 20.87 16.79
N GLY A 119 8.57 21.38 17.27
CA GLY A 119 8.52 22.56 18.16
C GLY A 119 9.21 22.33 19.51
N LEU A 120 9.23 21.08 19.97
CA LEU A 120 9.95 20.62 21.15
C LEU A 120 11.42 20.27 20.86
N GLY A 121 11.83 20.19 19.59
CA GLY A 121 13.18 19.77 19.19
C GLY A 121 13.40 18.26 19.28
N LEU A 122 12.32 17.48 19.21
CA LEU A 122 12.32 16.02 19.24
C LEU A 122 12.29 15.45 17.81
N THR A 123 12.90 14.29 17.64
CA THR A 123 12.87 13.49 16.42
C THR A 123 11.90 12.31 16.56
N PRO A 124 11.48 11.64 15.47
CA PRO A 124 10.65 10.44 15.58
C PRO A 124 11.24 9.35 16.49
N ASP A 125 12.56 9.20 16.52
CA ASP A 125 13.26 8.24 17.38
C ASP A 125 13.14 8.57 18.88
N ASP A 126 12.89 9.83 19.22
CA ASP A 126 12.64 10.25 20.61
C ASP A 126 11.25 9.83 21.10
N LEU A 127 10.33 9.50 20.17
CA LEU A 127 8.96 9.11 20.45
C LEU A 127 8.76 7.59 20.53
N VAL A 128 9.80 6.79 20.28
CA VAL A 128 9.70 5.32 20.29
C VAL A 128 10.61 4.72 21.35
N ASP A 129 10.07 3.76 22.09
CA ASP A 129 10.82 2.86 22.96
C ASP A 129 11.17 1.61 22.15
N ILE A 130 12.43 1.52 21.70
CA ILE A 130 12.94 0.35 20.96
C ILE A 130 13.76 -0.50 21.93
N ASP A 131 13.31 -1.72 22.19
CA ASP A 131 14.10 -2.73 22.88
C ASP A 131 15.12 -3.36 21.92
N LEU A 132 16.38 -2.94 22.03
CA LEU A 132 17.48 -3.51 21.25
C LEU A 132 17.85 -4.94 21.74
N ASP A 133 17.49 -5.32 22.97
CA ASP A 133 17.79 -6.63 23.51
C ASP A 133 16.83 -7.71 22.96
N ASP A 134 15.59 -7.36 22.62
CA ASP A 134 14.64 -8.25 21.92
C ASP A 134 15.02 -8.51 20.45
N ILE A 135 15.69 -7.56 19.81
CA ILE A 135 16.27 -7.73 18.47
C ILE A 135 17.51 -8.63 18.55
N ALA A 136 18.36 -8.43 19.58
CA ALA A 136 19.57 -9.22 19.78
C ALA A 136 19.29 -10.67 20.21
N ALA A 137 18.24 -10.93 21.00
CA ALA A 137 17.86 -12.27 21.45
C ALA A 137 17.37 -13.18 20.31
N ASN A 138 16.82 -12.60 19.24
CA ASN A 138 16.38 -13.34 18.05
C ASN A 138 17.50 -13.57 17.00
N TRP A 139 18.72 -13.09 17.25
CA TRP A 139 19.84 -13.13 16.30
C TRP A 139 21.00 -14.03 16.76
N GLN A 140 20.86 -14.77 17.86
CA GLN A 140 21.90 -15.70 18.33
C GLN A 140 21.75 -17.11 17.73
N ASP A 141 22.06 -17.25 16.45
CA ASP A 141 22.69 -18.48 15.97
C ASP A 141 24.21 -18.28 16.11
N GLU A 142 24.84 -18.96 17.07
CA GLU A 142 26.30 -18.88 17.22
C GLU A 142 26.98 -19.41 15.94
N PRO A 143 27.89 -18.63 15.32
CA PRO A 143 28.64 -19.11 14.17
C PRO A 143 29.58 -20.23 14.60
N THR A 144 29.47 -21.39 13.96
CA THR A 144 30.39 -22.52 14.14
C THR A 144 31.84 -22.09 13.90
N GLU A 145 32.82 -22.67 14.61
CA GLU A 145 34.25 -22.35 14.48
C GLU A 145 34.78 -22.43 13.04
N GLU A 146 34.08 -23.14 12.15
CA GLU A 146 34.40 -23.26 10.72
C GLU A 146 34.08 -21.98 9.91
N SER A 147 33.02 -21.24 10.25
CA SER A 147 32.65 -19.98 9.57
C SER A 147 33.49 -18.79 10.04
N ALA A 148 34.03 -18.83 11.27
CA ALA A 148 34.98 -17.84 11.77
C ALA A 148 36.35 -17.94 11.06
N ALA A 149 36.74 -19.14 10.64
CA ALA A 149 38.03 -19.39 9.96
C ALA A 149 38.00 -18.96 8.48
N GLU A 150 36.84 -18.92 7.83
CA GLU A 150 36.70 -18.44 6.45
C GLU A 150 36.56 -16.90 6.36
N ALA A 151 35.91 -16.25 7.33
CA ALA A 151 35.82 -14.79 7.39
C ALA A 151 37.19 -14.10 7.61
N ALA A 152 38.17 -14.80 8.20
CA ALA A 152 39.52 -14.27 8.43
C ALA A 152 40.42 -14.24 7.17
N LYS A 153 39.91 -14.66 6.00
CA LYS A 153 40.69 -14.70 4.74
C LYS A 153 40.37 -13.57 3.76
N GLU A 154 39.47 -12.64 4.09
CA GLU A 154 39.31 -11.45 3.26
C GLU A 154 40.46 -10.46 3.48
N PRO A 155 41.09 -9.93 2.42
CA PRO A 155 42.14 -8.94 2.56
C PRO A 155 41.51 -7.64 3.10
N SER A 156 41.88 -7.30 4.34
CA SER A 156 41.52 -6.03 4.98
C SER A 156 41.80 -4.86 4.02
N ALA A 157 40.76 -4.11 3.68
CA ALA A 157 40.87 -2.88 2.94
C ALA A 157 41.92 -1.98 3.62
N ALA A 158 42.98 -1.69 2.87
CA ALA A 158 44.11 -0.91 3.35
C ALA A 158 43.68 0.50 3.78
N GLY A 159 43.89 0.83 5.06
CA GLY A 159 44.36 2.13 5.53
C GLY A 159 43.48 3.37 5.27
N GLN A 160 42.25 3.40 5.77
CA GLN A 160 41.57 4.69 6.01
C GLN A 160 41.66 5.04 7.49
N ALA A 161 42.55 5.98 7.82
CA ALA A 161 42.64 6.55 9.16
C ALA A 161 41.33 7.27 9.49
N THR A 162 40.69 6.91 10.60
CA THR A 162 39.53 7.62 11.15
C THR A 162 39.96 9.07 11.43
N PRO A 163 39.22 10.09 10.95
CA PRO A 163 39.59 11.48 11.22
C PRO A 163 39.53 11.73 12.73
N THR A 164 40.68 12.00 13.35
CA THR A 164 40.76 12.35 14.76
C THR A 164 40.26 13.77 14.94
N MET A 165 39.19 13.93 15.73
CA MET A 165 38.59 15.23 16.05
C MET A 165 39.66 16.18 16.63
N PRO A 166 39.85 17.38 16.05
CA PRO A 166 40.83 18.33 16.56
C PRO A 166 40.38 18.89 17.91
N VAL A 167 41.36 19.22 18.76
CA VAL A 167 41.11 19.90 20.03
C VAL A 167 40.88 21.38 19.76
N PHE A 168 39.68 21.88 20.08
CA PHE A 168 39.34 23.29 19.97
C PHE A 168 39.66 24.00 21.28
N ASP A 169 40.80 24.71 21.33
CA ASP A 169 41.17 25.50 22.52
C ASP A 169 40.67 26.95 22.40
N HIS A 170 39.72 27.31 23.26
CA HIS A 170 39.19 28.66 23.38
C HIS A 170 38.70 28.90 24.82
N PRO A 171 38.94 30.08 25.42
CA PRO A 171 38.59 30.36 26.82
C PRO A 171 37.07 30.35 27.11
N ASN A 172 36.24 30.59 26.10
CA ASN A 172 34.78 30.49 26.18
C ASN A 172 34.30 29.11 25.71
N SER A 173 33.62 28.36 26.58
CA SER A 173 33.09 27.01 26.28
C SER A 173 32.09 26.99 25.13
N VAL A 174 31.21 27.99 25.03
CA VAL A 174 30.20 28.08 23.96
C VAL A 174 30.86 28.14 22.58
N VAL A 175 32.01 28.82 22.49
CA VAL A 175 32.77 28.92 21.23
C VAL A 175 33.45 27.59 20.90
N ARG A 176 33.95 26.85 21.90
CA ARG A 176 34.52 25.51 21.69
C ARG A 176 33.46 24.52 21.21
N ASP A 177 32.29 24.53 21.84
CA ASP A 177 31.18 23.64 21.48
C ASP A 177 30.66 23.94 20.08
N LYS A 178 30.55 25.23 19.72
CA LYS A 178 30.15 25.63 18.37
C LYS A 178 31.18 25.26 17.30
N ALA A 179 32.46 25.42 17.59
CA ALA A 179 33.54 25.01 16.68
C ALA A 179 33.53 23.48 16.47
N ARG A 180 33.27 22.71 17.53
CA ARG A 180 33.11 21.26 17.47
C ARG A 180 31.90 20.84 16.63
N GLU A 181 30.74 21.47 16.83
CA GLU A 181 29.55 21.22 16.01
C GLU A 181 29.78 21.53 14.53
N MET A 182 30.43 22.65 14.23
CA MET A 182 30.75 23.04 12.86
C MET A 182 31.68 22.03 12.20
N TRP A 183 32.72 21.58 12.90
CA TRP A 183 33.63 20.56 12.39
C TRP A 183 32.93 19.21 12.16
N ILE A 184 32.08 18.75 13.09
CA ILE A 184 31.29 17.52 12.90
C ILE A 184 30.40 17.63 11.66
N ARG A 185 29.72 18.78 11.48
CA ARG A 185 28.88 19.03 10.32
C ARG A 185 29.68 19.02 9.01
N ASP A 186 30.84 19.69 9.00
CA ASP A 186 31.69 19.79 7.81
C ASP A 186 32.34 18.45 7.46
N GLU A 187 32.75 17.66 8.44
CA GLU A 187 33.31 16.31 8.24
C GLU A 187 32.22 15.32 7.76
N ALA A 188 31.03 15.36 8.36
CA ALA A 188 29.88 14.57 7.91
C ALA A 188 29.50 14.93 6.47
N LYS A 189 29.50 16.22 6.14
CA LYS A 189 29.27 16.71 4.77
C LYS A 189 30.37 16.24 3.81
N ALA A 190 31.63 16.27 4.22
CA ALA A 190 32.74 15.78 3.40
C ALA A 190 32.66 14.27 3.13
N VAL A 191 32.21 13.47 4.11
CA VAL A 191 31.94 12.04 3.93
C VAL A 191 30.80 11.81 2.94
N VAL A 192 29.70 12.55 3.07
CA VAL A 192 28.55 12.48 2.14
C VAL A 192 28.94 12.95 0.73
N ASP A 193 29.73 14.02 0.60
CA ASP A 193 30.21 14.52 -0.69
C ASP A 193 31.21 13.55 -1.34
N LYS A 194 32.05 12.87 -0.54
CA LYS A 194 32.95 11.80 -1.01
C LYS A 194 32.17 10.56 -1.44
N GLN A 195 31.11 10.19 -0.72
CA GLN A 195 30.20 9.11 -1.10
C GLN A 195 29.40 9.46 -2.36
N ARG A 196 28.87 10.68 -2.48
CA ARG A 196 28.25 11.21 -3.71
C ARG A 196 29.22 11.26 -4.90
N GLY A 197 30.49 11.57 -4.66
CA GLY A 197 31.55 11.50 -5.67
C GLY A 197 31.94 10.07 -6.07
N SER A 198 31.62 9.09 -5.22
CA SER A 198 31.82 7.65 -5.46
C SER A 198 30.61 6.94 -6.08
N ILE A 199 29.45 7.60 -6.16
CA ILE A 199 28.41 7.22 -7.14
C ILE A 199 29.05 7.43 -8.50
N GLY A 200 29.58 6.34 -9.06
CA GLY A 200 30.37 6.37 -10.28
C GLY A 200 29.64 7.18 -11.34
N LYS A 201 30.35 8.15 -11.95
CA LYS A 201 29.83 8.80 -13.16
C LYS A 201 29.47 7.68 -14.13
N VAL A 202 28.16 7.49 -14.36
CA VAL A 202 27.68 6.54 -15.35
C VAL A 202 28.38 6.87 -16.66
N SER A 203 29.12 5.91 -17.22
CA SER A 203 29.90 6.19 -18.41
C SER A 203 28.96 6.47 -19.58
N VAL A 204 29.42 7.24 -20.56
CA VAL A 204 28.64 7.46 -21.79
C VAL A 204 28.34 6.12 -22.47
N ASP A 205 29.23 5.13 -22.33
CA ASP A 205 29.03 3.81 -22.90
C ASP A 205 27.96 3.01 -22.14
N ASP A 206 27.87 3.12 -20.81
CA ASP A 206 26.76 2.55 -20.02
C ASP A 206 25.42 3.17 -20.41
N LEU A 207 25.40 4.49 -20.62
CA LEU A 207 24.20 5.20 -21.10
C LEU A 207 23.80 4.73 -22.51
N ARG A 208 24.77 4.61 -23.42
CA ARG A 208 24.54 4.12 -24.79
C ARG A 208 24.05 2.67 -24.79
N ALA A 209 24.57 1.82 -23.91
CA ALA A 209 24.12 0.43 -23.78
C ALA A 209 22.66 0.30 -23.35
N ARG A 210 22.13 1.28 -22.60
CA ARG A 210 20.71 1.36 -22.22
C ARG A 210 19.81 1.92 -23.33
N MET A 211 20.37 2.71 -24.26
CA MET A 211 19.60 3.31 -25.35
C MET A 211 19.32 2.29 -26.44
N LYS A 212 18.04 2.17 -26.83
CA LYS A 212 17.61 1.36 -27.98
C LYS A 212 17.38 2.26 -29.20
N SER A 213 17.63 1.73 -30.39
CA SER A 213 17.19 2.42 -31.61
C SER A 213 15.66 2.46 -31.68
N GLY A 214 15.09 3.45 -32.35
CA GLY A 214 13.64 3.53 -32.53
C GLY A 214 13.05 2.30 -33.22
N ALA A 215 13.76 1.70 -34.19
CA ALA A 215 13.36 0.46 -34.84
C ALA A 215 13.31 -0.70 -33.84
N GLN A 216 14.36 -0.86 -33.03
CA GLN A 216 14.43 -1.91 -32.00
C GLN A 216 13.34 -1.75 -30.93
N PHE A 217 12.96 -0.51 -30.61
CA PHE A 217 11.90 -0.27 -29.62
C PHE A 217 10.48 -0.46 -30.20
N ILE A 218 10.22 -0.01 -31.42
CA ILE A 218 8.87 0.04 -32.00
C ILE A 218 8.53 -1.21 -32.82
N LEU A 219 9.48 -1.70 -33.62
CA LEU A 219 9.24 -2.74 -34.62
C LEU A 219 9.60 -4.14 -34.12
N ASP A 220 10.60 -4.27 -33.24
CA ASP A 220 11.06 -5.56 -32.71
C ASP A 220 10.26 -6.02 -31.46
N ARG A 221 9.06 -5.47 -31.26
CA ARG A 221 8.16 -5.91 -30.19
C ARG A 221 7.59 -7.31 -30.51
N PRO A 222 7.36 -8.14 -29.49
CA PRO A 222 6.69 -9.43 -29.70
C PRO A 222 5.29 -9.24 -30.29
N GLU A 223 4.81 -10.27 -30.99
CA GLU A 223 3.43 -10.30 -31.47
C GLU A 223 2.47 -10.43 -30.29
N GLY A 224 1.49 -9.53 -30.20
CA GLY A 224 0.56 -9.44 -29.07
C GLY A 224 1.12 -8.67 -27.88
N ILE A 225 0.49 -8.83 -26.72
CA ILE A 225 0.89 -8.21 -25.45
C ILE A 225 1.37 -9.33 -24.53
N PRO A 226 2.69 -9.43 -24.25
CA PRO A 226 3.20 -10.36 -23.25
C PRO A 226 2.53 -10.10 -21.90
N ALA A 227 2.03 -11.16 -21.27
CA ALA A 227 1.22 -11.04 -20.05
C ALA A 227 1.59 -12.11 -19.03
N LEU A 228 1.65 -11.70 -17.76
CA LEU A 228 1.61 -12.62 -16.64
C LEU A 228 0.20 -13.12 -16.36
N LEU A 229 -0.82 -12.29 -16.60
CA LEU A 229 -2.23 -12.66 -16.44
C LEU A 229 -3.08 -12.14 -17.59
N GLY A 230 -3.62 -13.04 -18.39
CA GLY A 230 -4.49 -12.75 -19.52
C GLY A 230 -3.96 -13.27 -20.87
N ASP A 231 -4.80 -13.14 -21.89
CA ASP A 231 -4.55 -13.67 -23.24
C ASP A 231 -4.98 -12.67 -24.30
N GLY A 232 -4.18 -12.56 -25.36
CA GLY A 232 -4.47 -11.70 -26.52
C GLY A 232 -4.65 -10.24 -26.12
N GLN A 233 -5.89 -9.76 -26.17
CA GLN A 233 -6.23 -8.38 -25.77
C GLN A 233 -6.85 -8.28 -24.37
N ARG A 234 -7.27 -9.41 -23.77
CA ARG A 234 -7.82 -9.47 -22.40
C ARG A 234 -6.68 -9.68 -21.42
N VAL A 235 -5.91 -8.63 -21.17
CA VAL A 235 -4.74 -8.64 -20.29
C VAL A 235 -5.05 -7.88 -19.02
N LEU A 236 -4.85 -8.53 -17.88
CA LEU A 236 -4.95 -7.90 -16.57
C LEU A 236 -3.58 -7.48 -16.05
N TRP A 237 -2.54 -8.27 -16.31
CA TRP A 237 -1.18 -7.96 -15.91
C TRP A 237 -0.23 -8.22 -17.08
N ALA A 238 0.20 -7.15 -17.75
CA ALA A 238 1.20 -7.19 -18.81
C ALA A 238 2.62 -7.35 -18.22
N GLU A 239 3.49 -8.09 -18.90
CA GLU A 239 4.90 -8.22 -18.50
C GLU A 239 5.61 -6.87 -18.63
N GLY A 240 6.46 -6.53 -17.66
CA GLY A 240 7.19 -5.27 -17.63
C GLY A 240 6.35 -4.05 -17.23
N GLU A 241 5.10 -4.26 -16.78
CA GLU A 241 4.23 -3.21 -16.28
C GLU A 241 3.79 -3.49 -14.83
N GLY A 242 3.64 -2.42 -14.04
CA GLY A 242 3.15 -2.55 -12.67
C GLY A 242 1.66 -2.87 -12.62
N PHE A 243 1.27 -3.78 -11.72
CA PHE A 243 -0.12 -4.16 -11.48
C PHE A 243 -0.55 -3.74 -10.07
N LEU A 244 -1.59 -2.91 -9.97
CA LEU A 244 -2.07 -2.38 -8.69
C LEU A 244 -3.44 -2.98 -8.33
N ILE A 245 -3.50 -3.66 -7.18
CA ILE A 245 -4.72 -4.21 -6.58
C ILE A 245 -5.13 -3.29 -5.44
N THR A 246 -6.21 -2.53 -5.63
CA THR A 246 -6.71 -1.59 -4.63
C THR A 246 -8.09 -2.00 -4.12
N GLY A 247 -8.48 -1.46 -2.96
CA GLY A 247 -9.78 -1.70 -2.35
C GLY A 247 -9.79 -1.43 -0.84
N PRO A 248 -10.99 -1.34 -0.22
CA PRO A 248 -11.11 -1.18 1.23
C PRO A 248 -10.49 -2.36 1.99
N GLN A 249 -10.41 -2.23 3.30
CA GLN A 249 -10.01 -3.34 4.16
C GLN A 249 -11.07 -4.46 4.10
N GLY A 250 -10.65 -5.71 4.23
CA GLY A 250 -11.58 -6.85 4.34
C GLY A 250 -12.30 -7.29 3.06
N VAL A 251 -11.97 -6.74 1.89
CA VAL A 251 -12.59 -7.13 0.59
C VAL A 251 -11.88 -8.28 -0.14
N GLY A 252 -10.83 -8.86 0.44
CA GLY A 252 -10.12 -10.01 -0.15
C GLY A 252 -8.94 -9.66 -1.07
N LYS A 253 -8.30 -8.49 -0.94
CA LYS A 253 -7.09 -8.14 -1.72
C LYS A 253 -5.96 -9.17 -1.55
N THR A 254 -5.60 -9.50 -0.32
CA THR A 254 -4.58 -10.52 0.00
C THR A 254 -5.00 -11.91 -0.47
N THR A 255 -6.30 -12.23 -0.42
CA THR A 255 -6.83 -13.47 -1.01
C THR A 255 -6.59 -13.51 -2.52
N PHE A 256 -6.88 -12.41 -3.23
CA PHE A 256 -6.63 -12.31 -4.66
C PHE A 256 -5.12 -12.41 -4.97
N ALA A 257 -4.27 -11.76 -4.18
CA ALA A 257 -2.81 -11.91 -4.29
C ALA A 257 -2.35 -13.36 -4.07
N GLY A 258 -2.97 -14.07 -3.13
CA GLY A 258 -2.71 -15.50 -2.90
C GLY A 258 -3.06 -16.39 -4.10
N GLU A 259 -4.19 -16.13 -4.78
CA GLU A 259 -4.54 -16.86 -6.00
C GLU A 259 -3.60 -16.55 -7.17
N LEU A 260 -3.13 -15.31 -7.28
CA LEU A 260 -2.06 -14.96 -8.22
C LEU A 260 -0.79 -15.73 -7.88
N LEU A 261 -0.39 -15.77 -6.60
CA LEU A 261 0.77 -16.52 -6.15
C LEU A 261 0.65 -18.02 -6.50
N LEU A 262 -0.52 -18.65 -6.28
CA LEU A 262 -0.78 -20.04 -6.69
C LEU A 262 -0.48 -20.26 -8.17
N GLY A 263 -0.93 -19.35 -9.03
CA GLY A 263 -0.69 -19.44 -10.45
C GLY A 263 0.77 -19.21 -10.84
N LEU A 264 1.42 -18.23 -10.23
CA LEU A 264 2.82 -17.91 -10.47
C LEU A 264 3.74 -19.08 -10.07
N VAL A 265 3.43 -19.79 -8.98
CA VAL A 265 4.19 -20.98 -8.58
C VAL A 265 3.77 -22.24 -9.36
N GLY A 266 2.80 -22.15 -10.27
CA GLY A 266 2.41 -23.22 -11.18
C GLY A 266 1.39 -24.22 -10.63
N LEU A 267 0.73 -23.92 -9.51
CA LEU A 267 -0.34 -24.75 -8.94
C LEU A 267 -1.71 -24.49 -9.57
N GLN A 268 -1.85 -23.40 -10.33
CA GLN A 268 -3.07 -23.00 -11.00
C GLN A 268 -2.76 -22.42 -12.38
N SER A 269 -3.51 -22.80 -13.42
CA SER A 269 -3.28 -22.33 -14.79
C SER A 269 -4.10 -21.10 -15.17
N THR A 270 -5.12 -20.75 -14.38
CA THR A 270 -6.00 -19.62 -14.66
C THR A 270 -6.46 -18.90 -13.40
N VAL A 271 -6.52 -17.57 -13.40
CA VAL A 271 -7.11 -16.76 -12.32
C VAL A 271 -8.20 -15.88 -12.92
N LEU A 272 -9.40 -15.88 -12.33
CA LEU A 272 -10.59 -15.18 -12.87
C LEU A 272 -10.87 -15.50 -14.35
N GLY A 273 -10.61 -16.76 -14.76
CA GLY A 273 -10.80 -17.23 -16.13
C GLY A 273 -9.81 -16.68 -17.15
N LEU A 274 -8.71 -16.05 -16.69
CA LEU A 274 -7.59 -15.61 -17.50
C LEU A 274 -6.39 -16.53 -17.28
N THR A 275 -5.64 -16.86 -18.33
CA THR A 275 -4.41 -17.67 -18.21
C THR A 275 -3.37 -16.92 -17.39
N ILE A 276 -2.72 -17.62 -16.46
CA ILE A 276 -1.60 -17.07 -15.66
C ILE A 276 -0.31 -17.78 -16.04
N LYS A 277 0.74 -17.01 -16.31
CA LYS A 277 2.07 -17.50 -16.65
C LYS A 277 2.85 -17.76 -15.37
N PRO A 278 3.41 -18.97 -15.16
CA PRO A 278 4.28 -19.23 -14.03
C PRO A 278 5.54 -18.35 -14.05
N ALA A 279 5.95 -17.87 -12.88
CA ALA A 279 7.18 -17.10 -12.66
C ALA A 279 8.25 -18.00 -12.04
N LYS A 280 9.54 -17.76 -12.29
CA LYS A 280 10.64 -18.58 -11.76
C LYS A 280 10.60 -18.63 -10.24
N ARG A 281 10.59 -17.47 -9.59
CA ARG A 281 10.67 -17.28 -8.14
C ARG A 281 10.04 -15.95 -7.73
N VAL A 282 9.20 -15.99 -6.70
CA VAL A 282 8.43 -14.84 -6.23
C VAL A 282 9.00 -14.34 -4.90
N LEU A 283 9.22 -13.04 -4.80
CA LEU A 283 9.43 -12.34 -3.52
C LEU A 283 8.09 -11.76 -3.06
N TYR A 284 7.64 -12.13 -1.86
CA TYR A 284 6.42 -11.59 -1.25
C TYR A 284 6.79 -10.73 -0.04
N LEU A 285 6.61 -9.41 -0.15
CA LEU A 285 6.77 -8.48 0.96
C LEU A 285 5.48 -8.42 1.76
N ALA A 286 5.43 -9.16 2.88
CA ALA A 286 4.28 -9.28 3.77
C ALA A 286 4.40 -8.28 4.94
N MET A 287 4.08 -7.02 4.68
CA MET A 287 4.37 -5.87 5.55
C MET A 287 3.16 -5.46 6.40
N ASP A 288 1.94 -5.47 5.84
CA ASP A 288 0.70 -5.10 6.56
C ASP A 288 0.18 -6.29 7.37
N ARG A 289 0.63 -6.42 8.62
CA ARG A 289 0.24 -7.51 9.54
C ARG A 289 0.64 -8.90 9.01
N PRO A 290 1.94 -9.24 9.01
CA PRO A 290 2.48 -10.47 8.42
C PRO A 290 1.77 -11.76 8.88
N GLN A 291 1.37 -11.85 10.15
CA GLN A 291 0.65 -13.03 10.64
C GLN A 291 -0.74 -13.20 10.02
N GLN A 292 -1.43 -12.10 9.68
CA GLN A 292 -2.72 -12.16 8.98
C GLN A 292 -2.51 -12.64 7.54
N ILE A 293 -1.48 -12.13 6.86
CA ILE A 293 -1.09 -12.55 5.52
C ILE A 293 -0.71 -14.04 5.53
N GLN A 294 0.09 -14.48 6.49
CA GLN A 294 0.48 -15.88 6.66
C GLN A 294 -0.76 -16.78 6.82
N ARG A 295 -1.74 -16.39 7.64
CA ARG A 295 -3.01 -17.13 7.78
C ARG A 295 -3.85 -17.12 6.51
N SER A 296 -3.80 -16.05 5.71
CA SER A 296 -4.49 -15.97 4.43
C SER A 296 -3.87 -16.94 3.41
N LEU A 297 -2.54 -16.87 3.24
CA LEU A 297 -1.79 -17.76 2.35
C LEU A 297 -1.87 -19.22 2.81
N GLY A 298 -1.87 -19.48 4.12
CA GLY A 298 -2.03 -20.82 4.69
C GLY A 298 -3.37 -21.51 4.40
N ARG A 299 -4.36 -20.81 3.85
CA ARG A 299 -5.59 -21.45 3.33
C ARG A 299 -5.38 -22.09 1.97
N LEU A 300 -4.45 -21.54 1.18
CA LEU A 300 -4.13 -21.96 -0.18
C LEU A 300 -2.97 -22.96 -0.21
N PHE A 301 -2.00 -22.77 0.68
CA PHE A 301 -0.82 -23.61 0.77
C PHE A 301 -0.86 -24.52 2.00
N GLY A 302 -0.38 -25.75 1.86
CA GLY A 302 -0.23 -26.69 2.96
C GLY A 302 1.08 -27.45 2.84
N GLU A 303 1.33 -28.37 3.79
CA GLU A 303 2.60 -29.10 3.91
C GLU A 303 3.04 -29.81 2.63
N LYS A 304 2.08 -30.31 1.83
CA LYS A 304 2.34 -30.92 0.51
C LYS A 304 3.04 -30.00 -0.50
N HIS A 305 3.10 -28.70 -0.24
CA HIS A 305 3.75 -27.70 -1.09
C HIS A 305 5.09 -27.21 -0.53
N ARG A 306 5.63 -27.80 0.55
CA ARG A 306 6.87 -27.34 1.21
C ARG A 306 8.02 -27.12 0.23
N ASP A 307 8.39 -28.16 -0.52
CA ASP A 307 9.52 -28.10 -1.45
C ASP A 307 9.32 -27.03 -2.53
N LEU A 308 8.08 -26.85 -3.00
CA LEU A 308 7.73 -25.81 -3.96
C LEU A 308 7.89 -24.41 -3.36
N LEU A 309 7.46 -24.21 -2.12
CA LEU A 309 7.57 -22.93 -1.43
C LEU A 309 9.04 -22.58 -1.15
N GLU A 310 9.84 -23.56 -0.70
CA GLU A 310 11.29 -23.37 -0.46
C GLU A 310 12.05 -23.00 -1.74
N ASP A 311 11.67 -23.61 -2.87
CA ASP A 311 12.30 -23.35 -4.17
C ASP A 311 11.84 -22.03 -4.81
N ARG A 312 10.54 -21.72 -4.72
CA ARG A 312 9.91 -20.70 -5.57
C ARG A 312 9.39 -19.46 -4.85
N VAL A 313 9.35 -19.43 -3.52
CA VAL A 313 8.78 -18.30 -2.78
C VAL A 313 9.73 -17.85 -1.67
N VAL A 314 10.10 -16.57 -1.71
CA VAL A 314 10.81 -15.89 -0.62
C VAL A 314 9.83 -14.90 0.01
N VAL A 315 9.71 -14.91 1.32
CA VAL A 315 8.84 -13.98 2.06
C VAL A 315 9.70 -13.04 2.89
N TRP A 316 9.43 -11.74 2.78
CA TRP A 316 9.93 -10.73 3.70
C TRP A 316 8.79 -10.34 4.65
N PRO A 317 8.83 -10.76 5.93
CA PRO A 317 7.81 -10.38 6.90
C PRO A 317 8.09 -9.01 7.52
N GLY A 318 7.04 -8.21 7.71
CA GLY A 318 7.14 -6.89 8.33
C GLY A 318 7.63 -5.79 7.37
N PRO A 319 7.72 -4.54 7.86
CA PRO A 319 8.13 -3.39 7.04
C PRO A 319 9.55 -3.55 6.47
N PRO A 320 9.90 -2.82 5.40
CA PRO A 320 11.26 -2.81 4.88
C PRO A 320 12.22 -2.12 5.85
N ILE A 321 13.52 -2.42 5.70
CA ILE A 321 14.58 -1.79 6.50
C ILE A 321 14.69 -0.27 6.29
N GLU A 322 14.29 0.23 5.12
CA GLU A 322 14.27 1.64 4.79
C GLU A 322 13.05 1.95 3.93
N ASP A 323 12.64 3.22 3.91
CA ASP A 323 11.55 3.70 3.07
C ASP A 323 11.92 3.56 1.58
N MET A 324 11.10 2.84 0.81
CA MET A 324 11.38 2.55 -0.60
C MET A 324 11.15 3.74 -1.54
N ALA A 325 10.43 4.78 -1.11
CA ALA A 325 10.31 6.02 -1.85
C ALA A 325 11.52 6.94 -1.63
N GLN A 326 12.25 6.79 -0.52
CA GLN A 326 13.50 7.50 -0.26
C GLN A 326 14.71 6.75 -0.84
N ASN A 327 14.81 5.44 -0.60
CA ASN A 327 15.80 4.56 -1.21
C ASN A 327 15.18 3.79 -2.38
N THR A 328 15.19 4.42 -3.56
CA THR A 328 14.50 3.89 -4.74
C THR A 328 15.13 2.64 -5.34
N ASP A 329 16.32 2.24 -4.90
CA ASP A 329 17.00 1.03 -5.38
C ASP A 329 16.70 -0.19 -4.50
N LEU A 330 16.24 0.01 -3.25
CA LEU A 330 16.01 -1.05 -2.26
C LEU A 330 15.10 -2.17 -2.79
N LEU A 331 13.99 -1.80 -3.44
CA LEU A 331 13.05 -2.78 -4.00
C LEU A 331 13.71 -3.71 -5.04
N THR A 332 14.61 -3.16 -5.85
CA THR A 332 15.35 -3.94 -6.85
C THR A 332 16.41 -4.82 -6.20
N GLN A 333 17.13 -4.28 -5.21
CA GLN A 333 18.14 -5.01 -4.44
C GLN A 333 17.54 -6.19 -3.67
N LEU A 334 16.37 -6.02 -3.05
CA LEU A 334 15.65 -7.11 -2.39
C LEU A 334 15.24 -8.20 -3.38
N ALA A 335 14.74 -7.82 -4.55
CA ALA A 335 14.37 -8.76 -5.59
C ALA A 335 15.58 -9.52 -6.16
N GLU A 336 16.74 -8.86 -6.27
CA GLU A 336 18.01 -9.47 -6.65
C GLU A 336 18.52 -10.44 -5.59
N ALA A 337 18.51 -10.04 -4.32
CA ALA A 337 18.90 -10.90 -3.20
C ALA A 337 18.01 -12.16 -3.10
N ALA A 338 16.73 -12.03 -3.44
CA ALA A 338 15.79 -13.15 -3.47
C ALA A 338 15.84 -14.01 -4.75
N ASP A 339 16.64 -13.64 -5.75
CA ASP A 339 16.61 -14.20 -7.13
C ASP A 339 15.19 -14.25 -7.73
N ALA A 340 14.38 -13.22 -7.43
CA ALA A 340 12.98 -13.15 -7.81
C ALA A 340 12.78 -12.46 -9.16
N ASP A 341 11.86 -12.99 -9.97
CA ASP A 341 11.37 -12.37 -11.21
C ASP A 341 10.02 -11.66 -11.03
N VAL A 342 9.32 -11.93 -9.92
CA VAL A 342 8.07 -11.27 -9.55
C VAL A 342 8.11 -10.84 -8.08
N VAL A 343 7.67 -9.62 -7.80
CA VAL A 343 7.57 -9.06 -6.45
C VAL A 343 6.12 -8.73 -6.09
N PHE A 344 5.67 -9.16 -4.92
CA PHE A 344 4.44 -8.67 -4.29
C PHE A 344 4.76 -7.67 -3.19
N VAL A 345 3.95 -6.61 -3.10
CA VAL A 345 4.05 -5.55 -2.09
C VAL A 345 2.71 -5.49 -1.34
N ASP A 346 2.63 -6.08 -0.15
CA ASP A 346 1.41 -6.19 0.67
C ASP A 346 1.63 -5.55 2.06
N SER A 347 1.44 -4.24 2.23
CA SER A 347 0.84 -3.28 1.28
C SER A 347 1.68 -2.01 1.10
N LEU A 348 1.40 -1.23 0.06
CA LEU A 348 2.20 -0.06 -0.33
C LEU A 348 2.39 0.99 0.78
N LYS A 349 1.41 1.19 1.67
CA LYS A 349 1.52 2.17 2.78
C LYS A 349 2.67 1.86 3.74
N ASP A 350 3.06 0.58 3.82
CA ASP A 350 4.11 0.11 4.72
C ASP A 350 5.48 0.08 4.01
N ALA A 351 5.48 0.17 2.67
CA ALA A 351 6.71 0.27 1.87
C ALA A 351 7.22 1.72 1.74
N ALA A 352 6.30 2.70 1.77
CA ALA A 352 6.61 4.12 1.60
C ALA A 352 5.69 4.99 2.46
N LEU A 353 6.28 5.82 3.31
CA LEU A 353 5.61 6.69 4.26
C LEU A 353 5.26 8.03 3.59
N GLY A 354 4.06 8.55 3.88
CA GLY A 354 3.63 9.85 3.33
C GLY A 354 3.10 9.77 1.88
N LEU A 355 2.44 8.66 1.49
CA LEU A 355 1.96 8.43 0.12
C LEU A 355 1.08 9.52 -0.50
N SER A 356 0.49 10.41 0.29
CA SER A 356 -0.25 11.59 -0.21
C SER A 356 0.65 12.68 -0.78
N GLU A 357 1.94 12.67 -0.46
CA GLU A 357 2.91 13.63 -0.97
C GLU A 357 3.38 13.23 -2.37
N ASP A 358 3.44 14.20 -3.29
CA ASP A 358 3.89 13.95 -4.66
C ASP A 358 5.36 13.52 -4.74
N THR A 359 6.20 13.98 -3.81
CA THR A 359 7.60 13.58 -3.66
C THR A 359 7.72 12.09 -3.36
N VAL A 360 6.95 11.60 -2.39
CA VAL A 360 6.88 10.18 -2.02
C VAL A 360 6.29 9.36 -3.15
N GLY A 361 5.18 9.80 -3.74
CA GLY A 361 4.59 9.14 -4.90
C GLY A 361 5.56 9.02 -6.09
N ALA A 362 6.33 10.07 -6.37
CA ALA A 362 7.35 10.06 -7.41
C ALA A 362 8.54 9.14 -7.07
N GLY A 363 8.96 9.10 -5.80
CA GLY A 363 9.98 8.18 -5.29
C GLY A 363 9.55 6.71 -5.43
N TRP A 364 8.33 6.39 -5.00
CA TRP A 364 7.73 5.07 -5.22
C TRP A 364 7.68 4.69 -6.69
N ASN A 365 7.18 5.60 -7.55
CA ASN A 365 7.14 5.34 -8.99
C ASN A 365 8.55 5.09 -9.54
N ARG A 366 9.57 5.83 -9.08
CA ARG A 366 10.97 5.58 -9.46
C ARG A 366 11.39 4.16 -9.06
N ALA A 367 11.14 3.75 -7.82
CA ALA A 367 11.49 2.40 -7.35
C ALA A 367 10.82 1.30 -8.18
N GLN A 368 9.53 1.46 -8.46
CA GLN A 368 8.76 0.57 -9.32
C GLN A 368 9.34 0.51 -10.75
N GLN A 369 9.63 1.66 -11.37
CA GLN A 369 10.21 1.68 -12.73
C GLN A 369 11.61 1.07 -12.77
N THR A 370 12.44 1.28 -11.75
CA THR A 370 13.78 0.67 -11.65
C THR A 370 13.66 -0.85 -11.60
N LEU A 371 12.75 -1.39 -10.78
CA LEU A 371 12.48 -2.83 -10.71
C LEU A 371 12.03 -3.38 -12.06
N LEU A 372 11.06 -2.74 -12.72
CA LEU A 372 10.55 -3.16 -14.03
C LEU A 372 11.65 -3.12 -15.11
N GLN A 373 12.51 -2.10 -15.09
CA GLN A 373 13.65 -1.99 -16.01
C GLN A 373 14.69 -3.09 -15.80
N SER A 374 14.76 -3.69 -14.61
CA SER A 374 15.61 -4.86 -14.34
C SER A 374 15.08 -6.16 -14.95
N GLY A 375 13.93 -6.12 -15.64
CA GLY A 375 13.29 -7.28 -16.26
C GLY A 375 12.36 -8.06 -15.33
N ARG A 376 12.05 -7.50 -14.15
CA ARG A 376 11.17 -8.09 -13.13
C ARG A 376 9.76 -7.53 -13.22
N ASN A 377 8.82 -8.17 -12.56
CA ASN A 377 7.42 -7.74 -12.52
C ASN A 377 6.98 -7.45 -11.08
N ILE A 378 5.92 -6.66 -10.94
CA ILE A 378 5.41 -6.25 -9.63
C ILE A 378 3.90 -6.19 -9.55
N ALA A 379 3.36 -6.77 -8.47
CA ALA A 379 1.99 -6.60 -8.03
C ALA A 379 1.96 -5.90 -6.67
N THR A 380 1.25 -4.78 -6.61
CA THR A 380 1.18 -3.93 -5.42
C THR A 380 -0.22 -3.94 -4.86
N LEU A 381 -0.38 -4.18 -3.57
CA LEU A 381 -1.65 -4.08 -2.87
C LEU A 381 -1.73 -2.71 -2.20
N HIS A 382 -2.90 -2.07 -2.31
CA HIS A 382 -3.07 -0.73 -1.78
C HIS A 382 -4.49 -0.45 -1.27
N HIS A 383 -4.62 0.62 -0.51
CA HIS A 383 -5.88 1.12 0.00
C HIS A 383 -6.49 2.21 -0.89
N ILE A 384 -7.74 2.51 -0.59
CA ILE A 384 -8.51 3.61 -1.17
C ILE A 384 -8.62 4.76 -0.18
N LYS A 385 -9.06 5.91 -0.65
CA LYS A 385 -9.45 7.04 0.21
C LYS A 385 -10.59 6.62 1.14
N LYS A 386 -10.69 7.27 2.32
CA LYS A 386 -11.72 6.99 3.32
C LYS A 386 -13.15 7.23 2.78
N ALA A 387 -13.31 8.19 1.88
CA ALA A 387 -14.56 8.47 1.18
C ALA A 387 -14.38 8.17 -0.31
N ILE A 388 -15.32 7.39 -0.87
CA ILE A 388 -15.49 7.21 -2.30
C ILE A 388 -16.71 8.03 -2.71
N GLU A 389 -16.61 8.78 -3.79
CA GLU A 389 -17.73 9.54 -4.33
C GLU A 389 -18.62 8.63 -5.19
N GLY A 390 -19.77 8.22 -4.66
CA GLY A 390 -20.78 7.44 -5.39
C GLY A 390 -20.51 5.93 -5.48
N ASP A 391 -21.38 5.23 -6.21
CA ASP A 391 -21.38 3.75 -6.27
C ASP A 391 -20.38 3.17 -7.30
N ASN A 392 -19.78 4.01 -8.13
CA ASN A 392 -18.90 3.61 -9.23
C ASN A 392 -17.46 4.07 -8.96
N PRO A 393 -16.54 3.15 -8.60
CA PRO A 393 -15.17 3.54 -8.30
C PRO A 393 -14.43 4.05 -9.54
N THR A 394 -13.55 5.00 -9.29
CA THR A 394 -12.68 5.64 -10.28
C THR A 394 -11.22 5.51 -9.85
N ILE A 395 -10.30 5.79 -10.76
CA ILE A 395 -8.86 5.79 -10.45
C ILE A 395 -8.48 6.83 -9.39
N ASN A 396 -9.29 7.89 -9.24
CA ASN A 396 -9.05 8.95 -8.25
C ASN A 396 -9.40 8.52 -6.82
N ASP A 397 -10.08 7.38 -6.65
CA ASP A 397 -10.43 6.84 -5.33
C ASP A 397 -9.26 6.07 -4.69
N VAL A 398 -8.19 5.82 -5.43
CA VAL A 398 -6.94 5.27 -4.90
C VAL A 398 -6.32 6.27 -3.91
N TYR A 399 -5.89 5.79 -2.75
CA TYR A 399 -5.24 6.65 -1.76
C TYR A 399 -3.83 7.05 -2.19
N GLY A 400 -3.44 8.29 -1.93
CA GLY A 400 -2.10 8.80 -2.19
C GLY A 400 -1.99 9.64 -3.47
N SER A 401 -0.75 9.90 -3.88
CA SER A 401 -0.40 10.70 -5.05
C SER A 401 -0.77 9.99 -6.36
N THR A 402 -1.10 10.79 -7.38
CA THR A 402 -1.39 10.33 -8.74
C THR A 402 -0.21 9.55 -9.35
N TRP A 403 1.02 9.77 -8.87
CA TRP A 403 2.21 9.04 -9.33
C TRP A 403 2.12 7.52 -9.08
N ILE A 404 1.39 7.09 -8.04
CA ILE A 404 1.20 5.68 -7.70
C ILE A 404 0.46 4.94 -8.83
N THR A 405 -0.67 5.48 -9.29
CA THR A 405 -1.46 4.87 -10.36
C THR A 405 -0.90 5.17 -11.75
N SER A 406 -0.17 6.28 -11.91
CA SER A 406 0.49 6.65 -13.17
C SER A 406 1.57 5.66 -13.58
N GLY A 407 2.35 5.15 -12.60
CA GLY A 407 3.41 4.17 -12.83
C GLY A 407 2.95 2.75 -13.19
N CYS A 408 1.67 2.45 -13.01
CA CYS A 408 1.10 1.11 -13.24
C CYS A 408 0.54 0.98 -14.67
N GLY A 409 0.68 -0.19 -15.29
CA GLY A 409 -0.01 -0.49 -16.56
C GLY A 409 -1.47 -0.89 -16.35
N SER A 410 -1.73 -1.57 -15.24
CA SER A 410 -3.08 -1.96 -14.82
C SER A 410 -3.38 -1.56 -13.38
N VAL A 411 -4.62 -1.12 -13.15
CA VAL A 411 -5.16 -0.82 -11.82
C VAL A 411 -6.53 -1.47 -11.70
N VAL A 412 -6.70 -2.33 -10.69
CA VAL A 412 -7.98 -2.98 -10.39
C VAL A 412 -8.46 -2.58 -9.01
N MET A 413 -9.76 -2.34 -8.88
CA MET A 413 -10.40 -2.09 -7.60
C MET A 413 -11.38 -3.18 -7.25
N VAL A 414 -11.18 -3.77 -6.07
CA VAL A 414 -12.15 -4.63 -5.40
C VAL A 414 -12.93 -3.78 -4.41
N SER A 415 -14.24 -3.67 -4.58
CA SER A 415 -15.11 -2.85 -3.73
C SER A 415 -16.27 -3.66 -3.15
N GLY A 416 -16.69 -3.33 -1.94
CA GLY A 416 -17.72 -4.07 -1.19
C GLY A 416 -17.63 -3.72 0.29
N LYS A 417 -18.55 -4.25 1.11
CA LYS A 417 -18.44 -4.08 2.56
C LYS A 417 -17.45 -5.11 3.12
N PRO A 418 -16.64 -4.75 4.12
CA PRO A 418 -15.77 -5.71 4.78
C PRO A 418 -16.56 -6.93 5.27
N GLY A 419 -16.07 -8.13 4.92
CA GLY A 419 -16.73 -9.39 5.32
C GLY A 419 -17.83 -9.87 4.38
N ASP A 420 -18.28 -9.05 3.41
CA ASP A 420 -19.28 -9.50 2.44
C ASP A 420 -18.69 -10.62 1.56
N PRO A 421 -19.44 -11.72 1.33
CA PRO A 421 -18.99 -12.80 0.47
C PRO A 421 -19.05 -12.42 -1.02
N LEU A 422 -19.74 -11.33 -1.37
CA LEU A 422 -19.81 -10.81 -2.73
C LEU A 422 -19.17 -9.41 -2.78
N VAL A 423 -18.18 -9.24 -3.64
CA VAL A 423 -17.47 -7.98 -3.85
C VAL A 423 -17.45 -7.66 -5.34
N LYS A 424 -17.44 -6.38 -5.71
CA LYS A 424 -17.32 -5.93 -7.10
C LYS A 424 -15.86 -5.81 -7.50
N PHE A 425 -15.57 -6.09 -8.76
CA PHE A 425 -14.25 -5.96 -9.38
C PHE A 425 -14.34 -5.03 -10.58
N ASN A 426 -13.51 -3.98 -10.58
CA ASN A 426 -13.45 -2.97 -11.62
C ASN A 426 -12.03 -2.79 -12.13
N HIS A 427 -11.82 -2.77 -13.44
CA HIS A 427 -10.52 -2.56 -14.07
C HIS A 427 -10.41 -1.07 -14.46
N LEU A 428 -9.83 -0.27 -13.55
CA LEU A 428 -9.83 1.19 -13.61
C LEU A 428 -8.83 1.76 -14.61
N LYS A 429 -7.69 1.09 -14.80
CA LYS A 429 -6.69 1.40 -15.82
C LYS A 429 -6.34 0.11 -16.53
N THR A 430 -6.43 0.11 -17.86
CA THR A 430 -6.35 -1.10 -18.67
C THR A 430 -5.13 -1.04 -19.59
N PRO A 431 -4.30 -2.11 -19.68
CA PRO A 431 -3.21 -2.16 -20.64
C PRO A 431 -3.73 -2.36 -22.08
N ALA A 432 -4.90 -2.99 -22.22
CA ALA A 432 -5.57 -3.26 -23.50
C ALA A 432 -7.10 -3.25 -23.37
N GLU A 433 -7.79 -4.35 -23.67
CA GLU A 433 -9.23 -4.47 -23.41
C GLU A 433 -9.52 -4.48 -21.92
N GLU A 434 -10.66 -3.90 -21.55
CA GLU A 434 -11.18 -3.97 -20.19
C GLU A 434 -11.51 -5.42 -19.80
N VAL A 435 -11.19 -5.76 -18.55
CA VAL A 435 -11.45 -7.07 -17.96
C VAL A 435 -12.46 -6.85 -16.85
N GLY A 436 -13.61 -7.50 -16.97
CA GLY A 436 -14.75 -7.21 -16.09
C GLY A 436 -15.65 -6.10 -16.67
N PRO A 437 -16.50 -5.47 -15.84
CA PRO A 437 -16.59 -5.67 -14.39
C PRO A 437 -17.06 -7.07 -14.01
N PHE A 438 -16.72 -7.51 -12.80
CA PHE A 438 -17.20 -8.78 -12.25
C PHE A 438 -17.83 -8.56 -10.87
N THR A 439 -18.84 -9.36 -10.55
CA THR A 439 -19.16 -9.68 -9.16
C THR A 439 -18.33 -10.90 -8.79
N LEU A 440 -17.58 -10.81 -7.70
CA LEU A 440 -16.68 -11.85 -7.21
C LEU A 440 -17.25 -12.44 -5.94
N PHE A 441 -17.31 -13.77 -5.85
CA PHE A 441 -17.58 -14.49 -4.62
C PHE A 441 -16.26 -14.81 -3.91
N HIS A 442 -16.10 -14.31 -2.70
CA HIS A 442 -14.98 -14.58 -1.82
C HIS A 442 -15.32 -15.73 -0.86
N ASP A 443 -14.75 -16.91 -1.14
CA ASP A 443 -14.81 -18.05 -0.24
C ASP A 443 -13.73 -17.87 0.84
N GLN A 444 -14.09 -17.18 1.93
CA GLN A 444 -13.14 -16.88 2.99
C GLN A 444 -12.51 -18.16 3.57
N PRO A 445 -13.26 -19.22 3.97
CA PRO A 445 -12.65 -20.45 4.47
C PRO A 445 -11.65 -21.08 3.51
N ALA A 446 -11.96 -21.17 2.22
CA ALA A 446 -11.07 -21.76 1.23
C ALA A 446 -9.93 -20.81 0.80
N GLY A 447 -10.05 -19.51 1.07
CA GLY A 447 -9.10 -18.50 0.60
C GLY A 447 -9.14 -18.30 -0.92
N THR A 448 -10.28 -18.53 -1.58
CA THR A 448 -10.41 -18.44 -3.05
C THR A 448 -11.39 -17.36 -3.47
N ILE A 449 -11.23 -16.85 -4.70
CA ILE A 449 -12.12 -15.87 -5.30
C ILE A 449 -12.57 -16.38 -6.67
N ARG A 450 -13.87 -16.31 -6.94
CA ARG A 450 -14.45 -16.74 -8.22
C ARG A 450 -15.42 -15.71 -8.75
N ILE A 451 -15.54 -15.63 -10.08
CA ILE A 451 -16.58 -14.82 -10.72
C ILE A 451 -17.94 -15.42 -10.34
N HIS A 452 -18.81 -14.58 -9.78
CA HIS A 452 -20.18 -14.89 -9.42
C HIS A 452 -21.14 -14.35 -10.48
N GLY A 453 -22.12 -15.16 -10.87
CA GLY A 453 -23.24 -14.70 -11.71
C GLY A 453 -22.82 -14.13 -13.05
N GLN A 454 -21.87 -14.77 -13.75
CA GLN A 454 -21.40 -14.26 -15.04
C GLN A 454 -22.57 -14.12 -16.02
N VAL A 455 -22.77 -12.91 -16.52
CA VAL A 455 -23.81 -12.61 -17.51
C VAL A 455 -23.44 -13.27 -18.83
N ASP A 456 -24.18 -14.30 -19.21
CA ASP A 456 -24.04 -14.94 -20.52
C ASP A 456 -24.82 -14.13 -21.57
N LEU A 457 -24.09 -13.31 -22.33
CA LEU A 457 -24.67 -12.49 -23.40
C LEU A 457 -25.30 -13.33 -24.52
N VAL A 458 -24.86 -14.58 -24.72
CA VAL A 458 -25.46 -15.49 -25.70
C VAL A 458 -26.80 -15.99 -25.20
N ALA A 459 -26.86 -16.40 -23.93
CA ALA A 459 -28.13 -16.75 -23.30
C ALA A 459 -29.12 -15.57 -23.30
N LEU A 460 -28.66 -14.35 -22.96
CA LEU A 460 -29.49 -13.15 -23.00
C LEU A 460 -29.95 -12.76 -24.41
N ALA A 461 -29.22 -13.13 -25.46
CA ALA A 461 -29.57 -12.91 -26.85
C ALA A 461 -30.39 -14.05 -27.47
N SER A 462 -30.72 -15.09 -26.70
CA SER A 462 -31.52 -16.24 -27.15
C SER A 462 -33.02 -15.98 -27.34
N PRO A 463 -33.67 -15.07 -26.59
CA PRO A 463 -35.08 -14.73 -26.83
C PRO A 463 -35.34 -14.17 -28.24
N PRO A 464 -36.56 -14.33 -28.79
CA PRO A 464 -36.89 -13.90 -30.16
C PRO A 464 -36.72 -12.40 -30.43
N GLU A 465 -36.87 -11.57 -29.39
CA GLU A 465 -36.64 -10.12 -29.43
C GLU A 465 -35.16 -9.73 -29.53
N GLY A 466 -34.24 -10.68 -29.27
CA GLY A 466 -32.80 -10.45 -29.26
C GLY A 466 -32.35 -9.53 -28.12
N LEU A 467 -31.07 -9.13 -28.16
CA LEU A 467 -30.44 -8.31 -27.14
C LEU A 467 -29.95 -7.00 -27.76
N THR A 468 -30.29 -5.86 -27.15
CA THR A 468 -29.72 -4.57 -27.53
C THR A 468 -28.48 -4.26 -26.68
N ALA A 469 -27.58 -3.41 -27.18
CA ALA A 469 -26.44 -2.95 -26.40
C ALA A 469 -26.84 -2.27 -25.08
N LYS A 470 -27.99 -1.58 -25.05
CA LYS A 470 -28.51 -0.96 -23.83
C LYS A 470 -28.98 -2.00 -22.82
N ALA A 471 -29.73 -3.01 -23.25
CA ALA A 471 -30.17 -4.10 -22.38
C ALA A 471 -29.00 -4.93 -21.85
N ALA A 472 -27.99 -5.20 -22.70
CA ALA A 472 -26.75 -5.83 -22.28
C ALA A 472 -26.01 -5.01 -21.22
N ALA A 473 -25.94 -3.69 -21.38
CA ALA A 473 -25.33 -2.81 -20.38
C ALA A 473 -26.09 -2.83 -19.03
N VAL A 474 -27.42 -2.82 -19.05
CA VAL A 474 -28.22 -2.96 -17.81
C VAL A 474 -27.88 -4.26 -17.09
N ALA A 475 -27.77 -5.37 -17.82
CA ALA A 475 -27.45 -6.66 -17.23
C ALA A 475 -26.00 -6.75 -16.73
N LEU A 476 -25.02 -6.24 -17.51
CA LEU A 476 -23.59 -6.32 -17.18
C LEU A 476 -23.17 -5.42 -16.01
N TYR A 477 -23.78 -4.24 -15.90
CA TYR A 477 -23.40 -3.21 -14.92
C TYR A 477 -24.40 -3.10 -13.77
N GLU A 478 -25.50 -3.87 -13.79
CA GLU A 478 -26.59 -3.84 -12.81
C GLU A 478 -27.17 -2.42 -12.59
N ASP A 479 -27.11 -1.57 -13.62
CA ASP A 479 -27.59 -0.20 -13.62
C ASP A 479 -28.82 -0.08 -14.54
N PRO A 480 -30.01 0.26 -14.03
CA PRO A 480 -31.21 0.44 -14.85
C PRO A 480 -31.09 1.61 -15.84
N THR A 481 -30.14 2.51 -15.61
CA THR A 481 -29.90 3.74 -16.37
C THR A 481 -28.43 3.85 -16.84
N PRO A 482 -27.93 2.86 -17.62
CA PRO A 482 -26.51 2.77 -17.92
C PRO A 482 -26.04 3.97 -18.75
N THR A 483 -24.83 4.44 -18.44
CA THR A 483 -24.18 5.55 -19.16
C THR A 483 -23.95 5.21 -20.64
N SER A 484 -23.77 6.24 -21.48
CA SER A 484 -23.42 6.05 -22.90
C SER A 484 -22.14 5.24 -23.08
N SER A 485 -21.17 5.41 -22.18
CA SER A 485 -19.92 4.63 -22.13
C SER A 485 -20.19 3.15 -21.83
N ALA A 486 -21.02 2.83 -20.82
CA ALA A 486 -21.41 1.46 -20.50
C ALA A 486 -22.14 0.78 -21.67
N VAL A 487 -23.03 1.51 -22.36
CA VAL A 487 -23.72 1.02 -23.56
C VAL A 487 -22.74 0.76 -24.72
N GLU A 488 -21.74 1.61 -24.91
CA GLU A 488 -20.69 1.40 -25.92
C GLU A 488 -19.84 0.17 -25.61
N LYS A 489 -19.42 0.00 -24.34
CA LYS A 489 -18.66 -1.17 -23.88
C LYS A 489 -19.44 -2.47 -24.10
N ALA A 490 -20.72 -2.49 -23.71
CA ALA A 490 -21.59 -3.63 -23.96
C ALA A 490 -21.75 -3.93 -25.46
N ARG A 491 -21.83 -2.88 -26.31
CA ARG A 491 -21.88 -3.06 -27.76
C ARG A 491 -20.63 -3.74 -28.30
N ARG A 492 -19.44 -3.32 -27.86
CA ARG A 492 -18.16 -3.94 -28.28
C ARG A 492 -18.10 -5.42 -27.92
N LEU A 493 -18.59 -5.81 -26.75
CA LEU A 493 -18.68 -7.21 -26.34
C LEU A 493 -19.60 -8.03 -27.25
N LEU A 494 -20.74 -7.45 -27.64
CA LEU A 494 -21.69 -8.08 -28.55
C LEU A 494 -21.13 -8.19 -29.98
N ASP A 495 -20.52 -7.13 -30.51
CA ASP A 495 -19.86 -7.13 -31.83
C ASP A 495 -18.70 -8.16 -31.85
N LYS A 496 -17.94 -8.28 -30.75
CA LYS A 496 -16.91 -9.33 -30.59
C LYS A 496 -17.53 -10.73 -30.62
N ALA A 497 -18.63 -10.96 -29.90
CA ALA A 497 -19.33 -12.24 -29.92
C ALA A 497 -19.93 -12.57 -31.31
N VAL A 498 -20.27 -11.56 -32.13
CA VAL A 498 -20.61 -11.75 -33.55
C VAL A 498 -19.39 -12.18 -34.36
N SER A 499 -18.26 -11.49 -34.19
CA SER A 499 -16.98 -11.83 -34.85
C SER A 499 -16.50 -13.24 -34.49
N ASP A 500 -16.64 -13.64 -33.24
CA ASP A 500 -16.33 -14.99 -32.73
C ASP A 500 -17.34 -16.05 -33.22
N GLY A 501 -18.39 -15.65 -33.94
CA GLY A 501 -19.39 -16.55 -34.48
C GLY A 501 -20.39 -17.09 -33.45
N LYS A 502 -20.46 -16.51 -32.24
CA LYS A 502 -21.40 -16.89 -31.18
C LYS A 502 -22.76 -16.20 -31.32
N LEU A 503 -22.76 -14.95 -31.80
CA LEU A 503 -23.95 -14.18 -32.10
C LEU A 503 -24.06 -13.89 -33.60
N HIS A 504 -25.22 -13.39 -34.02
CA HIS A 504 -25.41 -12.72 -35.30
C HIS A 504 -26.16 -11.40 -35.10
N CYS A 505 -25.82 -10.41 -35.92
CA CYS A 505 -26.52 -9.12 -36.00
C CYS A 505 -26.97 -8.92 -37.45
N PRO A 506 -28.27 -8.95 -37.76
CA PRO A 506 -28.75 -8.65 -39.10
C PRO A 506 -28.43 -7.21 -39.49
N GLU A 507 -28.31 -6.93 -40.80
CA GLU A 507 -28.22 -5.56 -41.30
C GLU A 507 -29.48 -4.78 -40.94
N VAL A 508 -29.30 -3.63 -40.30
CA VAL A 508 -30.38 -2.74 -39.88
C VAL A 508 -30.28 -1.40 -40.60
N ALA A 509 -31.42 -0.77 -40.83
CA ALA A 509 -31.47 0.58 -41.41
C ALA A 509 -30.70 1.59 -40.52
N PRO A 510 -30.11 2.67 -41.08
CA PRO A 510 -29.16 3.56 -40.38
C PRO A 510 -29.62 4.25 -39.09
N ARG A 511 -30.90 4.11 -38.71
CA ARG A 511 -31.52 4.76 -37.55
C ARG A 511 -32.11 3.79 -36.53
N GLN A 512 -32.02 2.48 -36.77
CA GLN A 512 -32.51 1.48 -35.82
C GLN A 512 -31.37 0.98 -34.93
N PRO A 513 -31.61 0.77 -33.62
CA PRO A 513 -30.61 0.19 -32.75
C PRO A 513 -30.27 -1.22 -33.22
N LYS A 514 -28.98 -1.55 -33.27
CA LYS A 514 -28.52 -2.92 -33.52
C LYS A 514 -29.11 -3.87 -32.47
N VAL A 515 -29.64 -4.99 -32.95
CA VAL A 515 -30.15 -6.09 -32.13
C VAL A 515 -29.33 -7.34 -32.44
N TYR A 516 -28.87 -8.01 -31.40
CA TYR A 516 -28.01 -9.18 -31.49
C TYR A 516 -28.80 -10.43 -31.10
N PHE A 517 -28.56 -11.52 -31.80
CA PHE A 517 -29.28 -12.77 -31.61
C PHE A 517 -28.31 -13.92 -31.46
N ALA A 518 -28.62 -14.87 -30.57
CA ALA A 518 -27.86 -16.10 -30.46
C ALA A 518 -27.88 -16.83 -31.82
N LYS A 519 -26.72 -17.35 -32.26
CA LYS A 519 -26.73 -18.30 -33.37
C LYS A 519 -27.27 -19.63 -32.86
N ALA A 520 -28.29 -20.16 -33.51
CA ALA A 520 -28.80 -21.49 -33.21
C ALA A 520 -27.64 -22.50 -33.30
N SER A 521 -27.40 -23.24 -32.22
CA SER A 521 -26.48 -24.37 -32.20
C SER A 521 -26.93 -25.34 -33.29
N ARG A 522 -26.12 -25.54 -34.34
CA ARG A 522 -26.37 -26.58 -35.34
C ARG A 522 -25.94 -27.93 -34.84
#